data_AF-A0A5B8MUG5-F1
#
_entry.id   AF-A0A5B8MUG5-F1
#
_cell.length_a   1.000
_cell.length_b   1.000
_cell.length_c   1.000
_cell.angle_alpha   90.00
_cell.angle_beta   90.00
_cell.angle_gamma   90.00
#
_symmetry.space_group_name_H-M   'P 1'
#
loop_
_entity.id
_entity.type
_entity.pdbx_description
1 polymer ?
#
loop_
_entity_poly.entity_id
_entity_poly.type
_entity_poly.pdbx_seq_one_letter_code
_entity_poly.pdbx_strand_id
1 'polypeptide(L)'
;MAPFDGSVASCGYLEAREGSRVSECESHALMPEASEASEGSWFAVTQSRSPQATGGRRYVSLCREVPVRAEGLFEGTTFLYVNGASEDELRGEEDVLETLSKRKSSFTLKGRFKRRVKFSDLLIGHEFNDGVLNPPNWQRKLILGFLNRFFPHLDVKLGRTASALAPVVLECKRLKVSGASGGGELNKCDVVEDTALLGDYFAEKPRSPAERLRYFRRAENLEGHWFEPGLEYTFEFYQNNLSFVDYKLRFGLLSIGIGKIVKGNPVQFLIKDAQTKDYLCYFQFWSERLLRFRQSASVKQHAAAETTEPDKPV
;
A
#
# COMPACT_ATOMS: atom_id res chain seq x y z
N MET A 1 -10.46 56.74 -21.08
CA MET A 1 -11.69 57.03 -21.82
C MET A 1 -11.54 56.44 -23.22
N ALA A 2 -12.00 55.19 -23.39
CA ALA A 2 -12.23 54.47 -24.63
C ALA A 2 -12.99 53.18 -24.22
N PRO A 3 -14.09 52.79 -24.90
CA PRO A 3 -14.92 51.67 -24.46
C PRO A 3 -14.45 50.36 -25.09
N PHE A 4 -14.54 49.27 -24.32
CA PHE A 4 -14.47 47.91 -24.86
C PHE A 4 -15.91 47.43 -25.05
N ASP A 5 -16.25 47.20 -26.32
CA ASP A 5 -17.54 46.73 -26.80
C ASP A 5 -17.50 45.22 -27.05
N GLY A 6 -18.67 44.59 -26.96
CA GLY A 6 -18.86 43.18 -26.63
C GLY A 6 -18.57 42.13 -27.71
N SER A 7 -18.73 40.88 -27.29
CA SER A 7 -19.34 39.80 -28.10
C SER A 7 -19.52 38.57 -27.22
N VAL A 8 -20.78 38.20 -26.99
CA VAL A 8 -21.21 36.95 -26.36
C VAL A 8 -21.46 35.95 -27.49
N ALA A 9 -20.63 34.92 -27.58
CA ALA A 9 -20.86 33.79 -28.48
C ALA A 9 -21.57 32.66 -27.71
N SER A 10 -22.86 32.52 -27.99
CA SER A 10 -23.69 31.36 -27.70
C SER A 10 -23.18 30.16 -28.53
N CYS A 11 -22.85 29.04 -27.88
CA CYS A 11 -22.57 27.78 -28.55
C CYS A 11 -23.63 26.76 -28.12
N GLY A 12 -24.31 26.20 -29.12
CA GLY A 12 -25.53 25.45 -28.99
C GLY A 12 -25.37 24.09 -28.31
N TYR A 13 -26.42 23.74 -27.56
CA TYR A 13 -26.71 22.40 -27.10
C TYR A 13 -27.03 21.49 -28.30
N LEU A 14 -26.27 20.41 -28.46
CA LEU A 14 -26.65 19.26 -29.26
C LEU A 14 -27.02 18.13 -28.30
N GLU A 15 -28.31 17.80 -28.28
CA GLU A 15 -28.84 16.58 -27.68
C GLU A 15 -28.38 15.36 -28.50
N ALA A 16 -27.73 14.40 -27.83
CA ALA A 16 -27.40 13.10 -28.40
C ALA A 16 -27.86 11.98 -27.46
N ARG A 17 -29.04 11.46 -27.82
CA ARG A 17 -29.58 10.09 -27.72
C ARG A 17 -28.98 9.10 -26.72
N GLU A 18 -29.90 8.60 -25.90
CA GLU A 18 -29.90 7.29 -25.24
C GLU A 18 -29.65 6.13 -26.20
N GLY A 19 -28.98 5.09 -25.68
CA GLY A 19 -29.11 3.73 -26.20
C GLY A 19 -27.80 3.05 -26.57
N SER A 20 -27.00 2.66 -25.57
CA SER A 20 -26.14 1.49 -25.73
C SER A 20 -25.81 0.88 -24.36
N ARG A 21 -26.48 -0.24 -24.03
CA ARG A 21 -26.00 -1.16 -22.99
C ARG A 21 -24.75 -1.82 -23.54
N VAL A 22 -23.60 -1.21 -23.28
CA VAL A 22 -22.32 -1.87 -23.38
C VAL A 22 -22.31 -2.91 -22.26
N SER A 23 -22.43 -4.18 -22.64
CA SER A 23 -22.05 -5.29 -21.78
C SER A 23 -20.58 -5.09 -21.43
N GLU A 24 -20.30 -4.54 -20.25
CA GLU A 24 -19.00 -4.58 -19.61
C GLU A 24 -18.64 -6.06 -19.39
N CYS A 25 -18.03 -6.68 -20.40
CA CYS A 25 -17.19 -7.83 -20.15
C CYS A 25 -16.03 -7.31 -19.30
N GLU A 26 -16.16 -7.48 -17.99
CA GLU A 26 -15.09 -7.30 -17.02
C GLU A 26 -13.84 -7.98 -17.57
N SER A 27 -12.87 -7.17 -18.02
CA SER A 27 -11.53 -7.65 -18.30
C SER A 27 -10.93 -8.06 -16.97
N HIS A 28 -11.14 -9.33 -16.59
CA HIS A 28 -10.46 -9.97 -15.48
C HIS A 28 -8.96 -9.71 -15.69
N ALA A 29 -8.40 -8.84 -14.85
CA ALA A 29 -7.00 -8.49 -14.88
C ALA A 29 -6.18 -9.78 -14.97
N LEU A 30 -5.44 -9.91 -16.09
CA LEU A 30 -4.64 -11.09 -16.43
C LEU A 30 -3.91 -11.56 -15.18
N MET A 31 -4.43 -12.64 -14.59
CA MET A 31 -3.71 -13.36 -13.56
C MET A 31 -2.43 -13.86 -14.22
N PRO A 32 -1.31 -13.95 -13.49
CA PRO A 32 -0.22 -14.80 -13.94
C PRO A 32 -0.84 -16.16 -14.26
N GLU A 33 -0.73 -16.59 -15.52
CA GLU A 33 -1.13 -17.95 -15.85
C GLU A 33 -0.29 -18.87 -14.97
N ALA A 34 -0.95 -19.79 -14.27
CA ALA A 34 -0.29 -20.70 -13.33
C ALA A 34 0.80 -21.56 -14.03
N SER A 35 0.83 -21.56 -15.36
CA SER A 35 1.80 -22.24 -16.23
C SER A 35 3.22 -21.67 -16.18
N GLU A 36 3.44 -20.43 -15.73
CA GLU A 36 4.78 -19.85 -15.59
C GLU A 36 5.46 -20.18 -14.24
N ALA A 37 4.81 -20.95 -13.37
CA ALA A 37 5.34 -21.34 -12.08
C ALA A 37 6.29 -22.55 -12.19
N SER A 38 7.59 -22.32 -12.06
CA SER A 38 8.58 -23.38 -11.80
C SER A 38 8.24 -24.15 -10.51
N GLU A 39 8.66 -25.42 -10.41
CA GLU A 39 8.50 -26.27 -9.21
C GLU A 39 9.00 -25.56 -7.92
N GLY A 40 8.09 -24.93 -7.20
CA GLY A 40 8.37 -24.11 -6.02
C GLY A 40 7.15 -23.26 -5.66
N SER A 41 7.04 -22.85 -4.39
CA SER A 41 5.95 -21.96 -3.94
C SER A 41 6.03 -20.64 -4.69
N TRP A 42 5.15 -20.44 -5.67
CA TRP A 42 5.14 -19.23 -6.48
C TRP A 42 4.70 -18.01 -5.67
N PHE A 43 5.46 -16.92 -5.82
CA PHE A 43 5.23 -15.62 -5.21
C PHE A 43 5.53 -14.52 -6.22
N ALA A 44 4.66 -13.53 -6.34
CA ALA A 44 4.87 -12.38 -7.21
C ALA A 44 4.42 -11.09 -6.57
N VAL A 45 5.05 -9.99 -6.99
CA VAL A 45 4.63 -8.64 -6.63
C VAL A 45 4.31 -7.89 -7.90
N THR A 46 3.15 -7.23 -7.92
CA THR A 46 2.75 -6.35 -9.02
C THR A 46 2.65 -4.92 -8.52
N GLN A 47 3.05 -3.96 -9.35
CA GLN A 47 2.87 -2.53 -9.10
C GLN A 47 1.86 -1.95 -10.07
N SER A 48 0.97 -1.08 -9.58
CA SER A 48 0.08 -0.26 -10.41
C SER A 48 0.13 1.21 -9.98
N ARG A 49 -0.48 2.09 -10.77
CA ARG A 49 -0.64 3.52 -10.43
C ARG A 49 -1.78 3.76 -9.44
N SER A 50 -2.80 2.90 -9.44
CA SER A 50 -3.95 2.99 -8.56
C SER A 50 -4.65 1.62 -8.49
N PRO A 51 -5.59 1.43 -7.54
CA PRO A 51 -6.38 0.21 -7.48
C PRO A 51 -7.25 -0.03 -8.73
N GLN A 52 -7.77 1.04 -9.32
CA GLN A 52 -8.69 0.99 -10.48
C GLN A 52 -7.97 1.00 -11.82
N ALA A 53 -6.64 1.09 -11.85
CA ALA A 53 -5.88 1.08 -13.10
C ALA A 53 -6.07 -0.27 -13.82
N THR A 54 -6.81 -0.25 -14.93
CA THR A 54 -7.05 -1.39 -15.82
C THR A 54 -5.84 -1.72 -16.70
N GLY A 55 -4.94 -0.76 -16.90
CA GLY A 55 -3.67 -0.92 -17.61
C GLY A 55 -2.46 -0.56 -16.75
N GLY A 56 -1.27 -1.03 -17.17
CA GLY A 56 0.00 -0.62 -16.56
C GLY A 56 0.35 -1.33 -15.25
N ARG A 57 -0.24 -2.50 -14.96
CA ARG A 57 0.30 -3.40 -13.94
C ARG A 57 1.60 -3.99 -14.46
N ARG A 58 2.66 -3.92 -13.66
CA ARG A 58 3.95 -4.52 -13.97
C ARG A 58 4.40 -5.45 -12.85
N TYR A 59 5.08 -6.54 -13.22
CA TYR A 59 5.79 -7.36 -12.25
C TYR A 59 6.96 -6.59 -11.67
N VAL A 60 7.20 -6.83 -10.39
CA VAL A 60 8.25 -6.21 -9.60
C VAL A 60 9.19 -7.32 -9.18
N SER A 61 10.44 -7.25 -9.65
CA SER A 61 11.50 -8.12 -9.15
C SER A 61 11.78 -7.77 -7.70
N LEU A 62 11.66 -8.76 -6.82
CA LEU A 62 12.07 -8.63 -5.43
C LEU A 62 13.59 -8.54 -5.35
N CYS A 63 14.08 -7.99 -4.24
CA CYS A 63 15.49 -7.87 -3.95
C CYS A 63 16.28 -7.00 -4.96
N ARG A 64 15.59 -6.24 -5.81
CA ARG A 64 16.15 -5.25 -6.73
C ARG A 64 15.59 -3.87 -6.45
N GLU A 65 16.35 -2.84 -6.85
CA GLU A 65 15.84 -1.48 -6.88
C GLU A 65 14.83 -1.31 -8.02
N VAL A 66 13.69 -0.71 -7.69
CA VAL A 66 12.58 -0.48 -8.61
C VAL A 66 12.24 1.01 -8.62
N PRO A 67 12.23 1.67 -9.78
CA PRO A 67 11.93 3.09 -9.85
C PRO A 67 10.47 3.35 -9.47
N VAL A 68 10.23 4.36 -8.63
CA VAL A 68 8.92 4.84 -8.23
C VAL A 68 8.70 6.22 -8.82
N ARG A 69 7.68 6.37 -9.65
CA ARG A 69 7.34 7.65 -10.29
C ARG A 69 5.84 7.87 -10.13
N ALA A 70 5.48 8.79 -9.24
CA ALA A 70 4.14 9.31 -9.13
C ALA A 70 4.11 10.69 -9.79
N GLU A 71 3.26 10.82 -10.81
CA GLU A 71 3.15 12.06 -11.59
C GLU A 71 2.75 13.22 -10.67
N GLY A 72 3.49 14.33 -10.74
CA GLY A 72 3.28 15.51 -9.89
C GLY A 72 3.50 15.34 -8.37
N LEU A 73 3.72 14.12 -7.86
CA LEU A 73 3.83 13.86 -6.42
C LEU A 73 5.23 13.46 -5.96
N PHE A 74 5.84 12.44 -6.56
CA PHE A 74 7.06 11.83 -6.04
C PHE A 74 7.91 11.20 -7.14
N GLU A 75 9.22 11.19 -6.94
CA GLU A 75 10.17 10.42 -7.74
C GLU A 75 11.24 9.79 -6.86
N GLY A 76 11.61 8.55 -7.17
CA GLY A 76 12.59 7.82 -6.37
C GLY A 76 12.79 6.38 -6.79
N THR A 77 13.33 5.59 -5.87
CA THR A 77 13.53 4.15 -6.00
C THR A 77 13.02 3.45 -4.75
N THR A 78 12.67 2.18 -4.88
CA THR A 78 12.29 1.33 -3.77
C THR A 78 12.95 -0.03 -3.87
N PHE A 79 13.16 -0.65 -2.72
CA PHE A 79 13.63 -2.02 -2.57
C PHE A 79 12.57 -2.79 -1.79
N LEU A 80 12.22 -3.99 -2.28
CA LEU A 80 11.22 -4.86 -1.66
C LEU A 80 11.86 -6.22 -1.37
N TYR A 81 11.73 -6.67 -0.14
CA TYR A 81 12.10 -8.01 0.30
C TYR A 81 10.91 -8.72 0.91
N VAL A 82 10.72 -9.99 0.57
CA VAL A 82 9.74 -10.88 1.18
C VAL A 82 10.43 -12.20 1.51
N ASN A 83 10.37 -12.58 2.78
CA ASN A 83 11.00 -13.80 3.26
C ASN A 83 10.31 -15.03 2.65
N GLY A 84 11.11 -15.91 2.04
CA GLY A 84 10.64 -17.09 1.31
C GLY A 84 10.36 -16.85 -0.17
N ALA A 85 10.63 -15.65 -0.70
CA ALA A 85 10.80 -15.43 -2.13
C ALA A 85 12.26 -15.73 -2.56
N SER A 86 12.58 -15.71 -3.86
CA SER A 86 13.97 -15.88 -4.31
C SER A 86 14.88 -14.78 -3.77
N GLU A 87 16.04 -15.19 -3.27
CA GLU A 87 17.08 -14.34 -2.68
C GLU A 87 18.34 -14.28 -3.57
N ASP A 88 18.27 -14.78 -4.81
CA ASP A 88 19.43 -14.87 -5.72
C ASP A 88 20.07 -13.51 -6.02
N GLU A 89 19.29 -12.44 -5.96
CA GLU A 89 19.71 -11.05 -6.16
C GLU A 89 20.50 -10.46 -4.98
N LEU A 90 20.54 -11.15 -3.84
CA LEU A 90 21.30 -10.74 -2.65
C LEU A 90 22.59 -11.56 -2.48
N ARG A 91 23.00 -12.33 -3.49
CA ARG A 91 24.27 -13.07 -3.45
C ARG A 91 25.45 -12.10 -3.33
N GLY A 92 26.30 -12.30 -2.32
CA GLY A 92 27.42 -11.40 -2.01
C GLY A 92 27.05 -10.22 -1.09
N GLU A 93 25.82 -10.18 -0.57
CA GLU A 93 25.37 -9.22 0.44
C GLU A 93 24.90 -9.93 1.71
N GLU A 94 25.78 -10.76 2.29
CA GLU A 94 25.45 -11.65 3.41
C GLU A 94 24.92 -10.90 4.63
N ASP A 95 25.50 -9.73 4.97
CA ASP A 95 25.05 -8.91 6.10
C ASP A 95 23.63 -8.37 5.89
N VAL A 96 23.31 -7.94 4.66
CA VAL A 96 21.97 -7.46 4.28
C VAL A 96 20.97 -8.61 4.39
N LEU A 97 21.34 -9.79 3.88
CA LEU A 97 20.51 -10.97 3.93
C LEU A 97 20.26 -11.44 5.37
N GLU A 98 21.28 -11.41 6.24
CA GLU A 98 21.14 -11.78 7.65
C GLU A 98 20.11 -10.88 8.35
N THR A 99 20.17 -9.57 8.14
CA THR A 99 19.18 -8.63 8.66
C THR A 99 17.79 -8.88 8.09
N LEU A 100 17.68 -9.06 6.76
CA LEU A 100 16.39 -9.22 6.08
C LEU A 100 15.70 -10.54 6.45
N SER A 101 16.44 -11.63 6.59
CA SER A 101 15.91 -12.97 6.93
C SER A 101 15.18 -13.02 8.28
N LYS A 102 15.52 -12.12 9.21
CA LYS A 102 14.85 -11.95 10.52
C LYS A 102 13.45 -11.31 10.38
N ARG A 103 13.15 -10.73 9.21
CA ARG A 103 11.91 -10.02 8.91
C ARG A 103 11.01 -10.89 8.01
N LYS A 104 9.70 -10.64 8.00
CA LYS A 104 8.79 -11.31 7.04
C LYS A 104 8.67 -10.55 5.73
N SER A 105 8.76 -9.23 5.81
CA SER A 105 8.92 -8.38 4.64
C SER A 105 9.60 -7.08 5.04
N SER A 106 10.34 -6.51 4.12
CA SER A 106 11.00 -5.20 4.25
C SER A 106 10.76 -4.38 3.00
N PHE A 107 10.54 -3.09 3.17
CA PHE A 107 10.32 -2.12 2.12
C PHE A 107 11.14 -0.89 2.43
N THR A 108 12.05 -0.52 1.54
CA THR A 108 12.74 0.77 1.65
C THR A 108 12.37 1.61 0.46
N LEU A 109 12.00 2.87 0.70
CA LEU A 109 11.63 3.85 -0.32
C LEU A 109 12.53 5.06 -0.16
N LYS A 110 13.28 5.42 -1.20
CA LYS A 110 14.10 6.62 -1.24
C LYS A 110 13.63 7.52 -2.36
N GLY A 111 13.55 8.83 -2.11
CA GLY A 111 13.27 9.78 -3.17
C GLY A 111 12.85 11.15 -2.67
N ARG A 112 12.29 11.93 -3.58
CA ARG A 112 11.94 13.33 -3.37
C ARG A 112 10.50 13.58 -3.74
N PHE A 113 9.86 14.46 -2.98
CA PHE A 113 8.54 14.98 -3.34
C PHE A 113 8.68 16.07 -4.39
N LYS A 114 7.72 16.14 -5.32
CA LYS A 114 7.68 17.17 -6.37
C LYS A 114 6.91 18.43 -5.94
N ARG A 115 6.18 18.32 -4.84
CA ARG A 115 5.45 19.39 -4.17
C ARG A 115 5.46 19.17 -2.67
N ARG A 116 5.12 20.20 -1.91
CA ARG A 116 4.95 20.08 -0.46
C ARG A 116 3.76 19.17 -0.13
N VAL A 117 3.93 18.25 0.82
CA VAL A 117 2.87 17.34 1.30
C VAL A 117 2.84 17.36 2.82
N LYS A 118 1.66 17.52 3.44
CA LYS A 118 1.55 17.46 4.90
C LYS A 118 1.82 16.05 5.42
N PHE A 119 2.42 15.96 6.61
CA PHE A 119 2.66 14.67 7.26
C PHE A 119 1.38 13.90 7.56
N SER A 120 0.30 14.61 7.93
CA SER A 120 -1.01 14.01 8.18
C SER A 120 -1.72 13.48 6.92
N ASP A 121 -1.35 13.98 5.74
CA ASP A 121 -2.02 13.62 4.48
C ASP A 121 -1.33 12.48 3.73
N LEU A 122 -0.03 12.26 3.92
CA LEU A 122 0.64 11.12 3.29
C LEU A 122 0.40 9.85 4.13
N LEU A 123 -0.50 9.01 3.64
CA LEU A 123 -0.96 7.81 4.33
C LEU A 123 -0.33 6.55 3.75
N ILE A 124 -0.07 5.57 4.60
CA ILE A 124 0.39 4.23 4.27
C ILE A 124 -0.54 3.19 4.87
N GLY A 125 -0.68 2.05 4.18
CA GLY A 125 -1.29 0.85 4.75
C GLY A 125 -2.00 -0.01 3.72
N HIS A 126 -3.26 -0.34 4.01
CA HIS A 126 -4.06 -1.30 3.26
C HIS A 126 -5.46 -0.76 2.94
N GLU A 127 -5.94 -1.00 1.71
CA GLU A 127 -7.27 -0.60 1.22
C GLU A 127 -7.98 -1.72 0.46
N PHE A 128 -8.86 -2.43 1.14
CA PHE A 128 -9.61 -3.56 0.61
C PHE A 128 -10.87 -3.06 -0.11
N ASN A 129 -10.71 -2.65 -1.36
CA ASN A 129 -11.79 -2.10 -2.20
C ASN A 129 -12.87 -3.14 -2.52
N ASP A 130 -12.50 -4.41 -2.63
CA ASP A 130 -13.43 -5.54 -2.81
C ASP A 130 -14.05 -6.02 -1.47
N GLY A 131 -13.80 -5.23 -0.42
CA GLY A 131 -14.16 -5.50 0.96
C GLY A 131 -13.38 -6.66 1.57
N VAL A 132 -13.64 -6.87 2.86
CA VAL A 132 -13.22 -8.06 3.60
C VAL A 132 -14.44 -8.90 3.97
N LEU A 133 -14.24 -10.11 4.45
CA LEU A 133 -15.31 -10.83 5.15
C LEU A 133 -15.82 -9.94 6.28
N ASN A 134 -17.13 -9.70 6.31
CA ASN A 134 -17.75 -8.88 7.34
C ASN A 134 -17.96 -9.75 8.59
N PRO A 135 -17.13 -9.59 9.65
CA PRO A 135 -17.27 -10.42 10.83
C PRO A 135 -18.55 -10.02 11.60
N PRO A 136 -19.21 -10.96 12.31
CA PRO A 136 -20.25 -10.63 13.28
C PRO A 136 -19.80 -9.52 14.24
N ASN A 137 -20.74 -8.70 14.72
CA ASN A 137 -20.43 -7.51 15.53
C ASN A 137 -19.54 -7.78 16.76
N TRP A 138 -19.67 -8.95 17.39
CA TRP A 138 -18.83 -9.33 18.53
C TRP A 138 -17.37 -9.59 18.10
N GLN A 139 -17.15 -10.27 16.96
CA GLN A 139 -15.83 -10.48 16.37
C GLN A 139 -15.22 -9.16 15.90
N ARG A 140 -16.03 -8.27 15.33
CA ARG A 140 -15.59 -6.92 14.93
C ARG A 140 -15.00 -6.16 16.11
N LYS A 141 -15.67 -6.15 17.27
CA LYS A 141 -15.18 -5.50 18.48
C LYS A 141 -13.86 -6.11 18.96
N LEU A 142 -13.74 -7.44 18.92
CA LEU A 142 -12.52 -8.15 19.29
C LEU A 142 -11.35 -7.79 18.36
N ILE A 143 -11.58 -7.83 17.05
CA ILE A 143 -10.58 -7.48 16.02
C ILE A 143 -10.14 -6.02 16.18
N LEU A 144 -11.08 -5.10 16.34
CA LEU A 144 -10.76 -3.68 16.54
C LEU A 144 -10.03 -3.44 17.86
N GLY A 145 -10.43 -4.08 18.95
CA GLY A 145 -9.72 -3.99 20.23
C GLY A 145 -8.29 -4.51 20.13
N PHE A 146 -8.11 -5.62 19.42
CA PHE A 146 -6.80 -6.18 19.12
C PHE A 146 -5.96 -5.21 18.26
N LEU A 147 -6.49 -4.70 17.15
CA LEU A 147 -5.77 -3.78 16.27
C LEU A 147 -5.41 -2.47 17.00
N ASN A 148 -6.33 -1.88 17.76
CA ASN A 148 -6.07 -0.68 18.55
C ASN A 148 -5.00 -0.90 19.62
N ARG A 149 -4.87 -2.12 20.14
CA ARG A 149 -3.84 -2.44 21.14
C ARG A 149 -2.44 -2.48 20.53
N PHE A 150 -2.28 -3.07 19.35
CA PHE A 150 -0.97 -3.24 18.71
C PHE A 150 -0.60 -2.10 17.77
N PHE A 151 -1.59 -1.41 17.22
CA PHE A 151 -1.46 -0.37 16.20
C PHE A 151 -2.39 0.81 16.53
N PRO A 152 -2.17 1.50 17.66
CA PRO A 152 -3.07 2.56 18.13
C PRO A 152 -3.14 3.77 17.19
N HIS A 153 -2.21 3.89 16.24
CA HIS A 153 -2.14 4.97 15.27
C HIS A 153 -2.75 4.63 13.90
N LEU A 154 -3.26 3.41 13.70
CA LEU A 154 -3.98 3.05 12.48
C LEU A 154 -5.44 3.54 12.55
N ASP A 155 -5.87 4.30 11.53
CA ASP A 155 -7.28 4.54 11.23
C ASP A 155 -7.84 3.30 10.52
N VAL A 156 -8.58 2.48 11.27
CA VAL A 156 -9.19 1.25 10.78
C VAL A 156 -10.67 1.46 10.48
N LYS A 157 -11.03 1.31 9.20
CA LYS A 157 -12.41 1.32 8.72
C LYS A 157 -12.78 -0.10 8.31
N LEU A 158 -13.88 -0.61 8.86
CA LEU A 158 -14.44 -1.92 8.50
C LEU A 158 -15.81 -1.72 7.86
N GLY A 159 -16.07 -2.42 6.77
CA GLY A 159 -17.31 -2.31 6.00
C GLY A 159 -17.12 -2.78 4.57
N ARG A 160 -17.89 -2.20 3.64
CA ARG A 160 -17.77 -2.47 2.19
C ARG A 160 -16.40 -2.06 1.67
N THR A 161 -15.92 -0.89 2.07
CA THR A 161 -14.56 -0.40 1.80
C THR A 161 -13.79 -0.47 3.11
N ALA A 162 -13.06 -1.57 3.32
CA ALA A 162 -12.26 -1.70 4.52
C ALA A 162 -10.87 -1.09 4.30
N SER A 163 -10.33 -0.39 5.28
CA SER A 163 -9.00 0.20 5.21
C SER A 163 -8.32 0.17 6.57
N ALA A 164 -7.00 0.13 6.57
CA ALA A 164 -6.17 0.36 7.75
C ALA A 164 -5.02 1.26 7.30
N LEU A 165 -5.09 2.54 7.65
CA LEU A 165 -4.17 3.57 7.17
C LEU A 165 -3.56 4.34 8.34
N ALA A 166 -2.32 4.80 8.20
CA ALA A 166 -1.68 5.72 9.13
C ALA A 166 -0.82 6.74 8.36
N PRO A 167 -0.53 7.91 8.95
CA PRO A 167 0.54 8.78 8.47
C PRO A 167 1.85 8.02 8.28
N VAL A 168 2.53 8.23 7.14
CA VAL A 168 3.80 7.58 6.81
C VAL A 168 4.82 7.75 7.92
N VAL A 169 4.90 8.94 8.52
CA VAL A 169 5.86 9.27 9.59
C VAL A 169 5.59 8.54 10.90
N LEU A 170 4.42 7.94 11.08
CA LEU A 170 4.08 7.11 12.24
C LEU A 170 4.33 5.62 11.97
N GLU A 171 4.16 5.19 10.73
CA GLU A 171 4.31 3.76 10.39
C GLU A 171 5.75 3.39 10.01
N CYS A 172 6.52 4.32 9.42
CA CYS A 172 7.91 4.07 9.05
C CYS A 172 8.77 3.78 10.28
N LYS A 173 9.49 2.66 10.22
CA LYS A 173 10.33 2.15 11.32
C LYS A 173 11.62 2.94 11.42
N ARG A 174 12.15 3.40 10.28
CA ARG A 174 13.25 4.35 10.21
C ARG A 174 12.95 5.44 9.19
N LEU A 175 13.47 6.63 9.44
CA LEU A 175 13.40 7.78 8.56
C LEU A 175 14.76 8.46 8.49
N LYS A 176 15.26 8.68 7.28
CA LYS A 176 16.41 9.51 6.99
C LYS A 176 15.99 10.66 6.08
N VAL A 177 16.42 11.87 6.40
CA VAL A 177 16.20 13.08 5.63
C VAL A 177 17.55 13.67 5.26
N SER A 178 17.81 13.81 3.97
CA SER A 178 19.05 14.37 3.43
C SER A 178 18.76 15.55 2.50
N GLY A 179 19.77 16.40 2.27
CA GLY A 179 19.67 17.43 1.25
C GLY A 179 19.55 16.85 -0.16
N ALA A 180 18.99 17.61 -1.10
CA ALA A 180 18.73 17.16 -2.48
C ALA A 180 19.97 16.69 -3.26
N SER A 181 21.18 17.08 -2.84
CA SER A 181 22.45 16.64 -3.43
C SER A 181 22.97 15.31 -2.89
N GLY A 182 22.29 14.70 -1.90
CA GLY A 182 22.73 13.52 -1.18
C GLY A 182 22.66 12.20 -1.97
N GLY A 183 22.74 12.23 -3.30
CA GLY A 183 22.46 11.16 -4.29
C GLY A 183 23.28 9.87 -4.20
N GLY A 184 23.41 9.31 -2.99
CA GLY A 184 23.97 7.99 -2.75
C GLY A 184 22.99 6.87 -3.10
N GLU A 185 23.44 5.65 -2.88
CA GLU A 185 22.65 4.44 -3.10
C GLU A 185 21.47 4.32 -2.11
N LEU A 186 20.48 3.49 -2.46
CA LEU A 186 19.38 3.15 -1.56
C LEU A 186 19.88 2.14 -0.52
N ASN A 187 19.76 2.48 0.77
CA ASN A 187 19.96 1.51 1.84
C ASN A 187 18.86 0.44 1.78
N LYS A 188 19.20 -0.83 1.52
CA LYS A 188 18.22 -1.92 1.41
C LYS A 188 17.54 -2.25 2.74
N CYS A 189 18.27 -2.11 3.86
CA CYS A 189 17.78 -2.26 5.22
C CYS A 189 18.62 -1.43 6.21
N ASP A 190 18.17 -1.39 7.47
CA ASP A 190 18.83 -0.74 8.61
C ASP A 190 19.19 0.72 8.32
N VAL A 191 18.22 1.46 7.79
CA VAL A 191 18.34 2.89 7.55
C VAL A 191 18.67 3.58 8.88
N VAL A 192 19.80 4.28 8.92
CA VAL A 192 20.18 5.07 10.08
C VAL A 192 19.23 6.26 10.17
N GLU A 193 18.51 6.35 11.29
CA GLU A 193 17.56 7.42 11.55
C GLU A 193 18.31 8.77 11.59
N ASP A 194 17.90 9.69 10.74
CA ASP A 194 18.39 11.08 10.72
C ASP A 194 17.25 11.99 10.29
N THR A 195 16.79 12.82 11.23
CA THR A 195 15.61 13.67 11.07
C THR A 195 15.93 15.12 11.33
N ALA A 196 17.21 15.50 11.43
CA ALA A 196 17.61 16.86 11.79
C ALA A 196 17.03 17.93 10.83
N LEU A 197 16.92 17.58 9.54
CA LEU A 197 16.36 18.46 8.51
C LEU A 197 14.83 18.60 8.54
N LEU A 198 14.14 17.93 9.47
CA LEU A 198 12.72 18.20 9.73
C LEU A 198 12.50 19.52 10.50
N GLY A 199 13.56 20.11 11.07
CA GLY A 199 13.47 21.35 11.83
C GLY A 199 13.02 21.16 13.28
N ASP A 200 12.82 22.29 13.96
CA ASP A 200 12.26 22.39 15.32
C ASP A 200 12.83 21.36 16.30
N TYR A 201 11.96 20.51 16.86
CA TYR A 201 12.27 19.46 17.82
C TYR A 201 13.40 18.51 17.37
N PHE A 202 13.54 18.29 16.06
CA PHE A 202 14.52 17.39 15.47
C PHE A 202 15.86 18.06 15.17
N ALA A 203 15.87 19.39 14.96
CA ALA A 203 17.10 20.15 14.74
C ALA A 203 17.93 20.34 16.02
N GLU A 204 17.28 20.33 17.20
CA GLU A 204 17.96 20.51 18.49
C GLU A 204 19.02 19.45 18.78
N LYS A 205 18.71 18.18 18.46
CA LYS A 205 19.59 17.03 18.67
C LYS A 205 19.06 15.80 17.91
N PRO A 206 19.93 14.81 17.62
CA PRO A 206 19.50 13.55 17.05
C PRO A 206 18.39 12.89 17.87
N ARG A 207 17.35 12.39 17.19
CA ARG A 207 16.20 11.71 17.79
C ARG A 207 16.14 10.27 17.31
N SER A 208 15.81 9.36 18.22
CA SER A 208 15.53 7.97 17.89
C SER A 208 14.17 7.81 17.18
N PRO A 209 13.93 6.70 16.45
CA PRO A 209 12.62 6.46 15.85
C PRO A 209 11.48 6.41 16.88
N ALA A 210 11.77 5.91 18.09
CA ALA A 210 10.79 5.86 19.17
C ALA A 210 10.40 7.27 19.66
N GLU A 211 11.36 8.19 19.72
CA GLU A 211 11.10 9.60 20.04
C GLU A 211 10.32 10.29 18.93
N ARG A 212 10.70 10.09 17.65
CA ARG A 212 9.93 10.57 16.49
C ARG A 212 8.48 10.10 16.55
N LEU A 213 8.28 8.79 16.74
CA LEU A 213 6.94 8.19 16.83
C LEU A 213 6.13 8.80 17.97
N ARG A 214 6.74 8.96 19.16
CA ARG A 214 6.06 9.57 20.31
C ARG A 214 5.72 11.04 20.06
N TYR A 215 6.59 11.79 19.39
CA TYR A 215 6.37 13.19 19.03
C TYR A 215 5.19 13.33 18.07
N PHE A 216 5.21 12.61 16.94
CA PHE A 216 4.15 12.73 15.92
C PHE A 216 2.84 12.04 16.28
N ARG A 217 2.77 11.25 17.36
CA ARG A 217 1.48 10.72 17.87
C ARG A 217 0.50 11.83 18.29
N ARG A 218 0.99 13.04 18.55
CA ARG A 218 0.14 14.21 18.83
C ARG A 218 -0.24 14.85 17.50
N ALA A 219 -1.55 14.99 17.25
CA ALA A 219 -2.06 15.53 15.98
C ALA A 219 -1.53 16.95 15.69
N GLU A 220 -1.41 17.80 16.71
CA GLU A 220 -0.84 19.14 16.60
C GLU A 220 0.57 19.15 16.00
N ASN A 221 1.39 18.16 16.36
CA ASN A 221 2.74 18.04 15.83
C ASN A 221 2.76 17.58 14.37
N LEU A 222 1.78 16.78 13.93
CA LEU A 222 1.67 16.39 12.52
C LEU A 222 1.25 17.55 11.63
N GLU A 223 0.31 18.37 12.09
CA GLU A 223 -0.23 19.49 11.29
C GLU A 223 0.80 20.58 10.99
N GLY A 224 1.82 20.72 11.84
CA GLY A 224 2.90 21.68 11.67
C GLY A 224 4.11 21.16 10.87
N HIS A 225 4.04 19.97 10.27
CA HIS A 225 5.16 19.39 9.53
C HIS A 225 4.79 18.95 8.11
N TRP A 226 5.78 19.06 7.22
CA TRP A 226 5.62 18.78 5.80
C TRP A 226 6.81 18.01 5.24
N PHE A 227 6.52 17.22 4.20
CA PHE A 227 7.52 16.74 3.27
C PHE A 227 7.82 17.87 2.28
N GLU A 228 9.06 18.34 2.26
CA GLU A 228 9.54 19.44 1.43
C GLU A 228 10.15 18.91 0.13
N PRO A 229 9.88 19.54 -1.03
CA PRO A 229 10.40 19.08 -2.31
C PRO A 229 11.93 19.26 -2.45
N GLY A 230 12.54 20.11 -1.62
CA GLY A 230 13.98 20.34 -1.59
C GLY A 230 14.80 19.30 -0.81
N LEU A 231 14.14 18.29 -0.25
CA LEU A 231 14.76 17.26 0.58
C LEU A 231 14.57 15.87 -0.04
N GLU A 232 15.51 14.98 0.27
CA GLU A 232 15.43 13.56 -0.06
C GLU A 232 15.08 12.77 1.20
N TYR A 233 14.15 11.84 1.06
CA TYR A 233 13.62 11.03 2.14
C TYR A 233 13.89 9.57 1.87
N THR A 234 14.44 8.86 2.86
CA THR A 234 14.51 7.40 2.87
C THR A 234 13.64 6.87 4.00
N PHE A 235 12.59 6.14 3.64
CA PHE A 235 11.67 5.49 4.56
C PHE A 235 11.96 3.99 4.59
N GLU A 236 12.14 3.43 5.78
CA GLU A 236 12.21 1.98 5.97
C GLU A 236 10.96 1.48 6.67
N PHE A 237 10.33 0.46 6.09
CA PHE A 237 9.22 -0.26 6.66
C PHE A 237 9.60 -1.73 6.74
N TYR A 238 9.29 -2.37 7.85
CA TYR A 238 9.37 -3.82 7.95
C TYR A 238 8.31 -4.33 8.90
N GLN A 239 7.93 -5.58 8.69
CA GLN A 239 7.02 -6.28 9.56
C GLN A 239 7.46 -7.73 9.76
N ASN A 240 7.19 -8.22 10.96
CA ASN A 240 7.53 -9.58 11.37
C ASN A 240 6.28 -10.47 11.53
N ASN A 241 5.09 -9.85 11.52
CA ASN A 241 3.85 -10.49 11.91
C ASN A 241 3.09 -11.04 10.69
N LEU A 242 3.10 -10.35 9.55
CA LEU A 242 2.41 -10.82 8.34
C LEU A 242 3.41 -11.47 7.38
N SER A 243 3.09 -12.69 6.96
CA SER A 243 3.79 -13.39 5.89
C SER A 243 2.93 -13.39 4.63
N PHE A 244 3.47 -12.84 3.54
CA PHE A 244 2.80 -12.79 2.24
C PHE A 244 2.89 -14.12 1.47
N VAL A 245 3.76 -15.04 1.87
CA VAL A 245 3.85 -16.37 1.25
C VAL A 245 2.68 -17.24 1.70
N ASP A 246 2.52 -17.42 3.01
CA ASP A 246 1.47 -18.28 3.59
C ASP A 246 0.17 -17.54 3.98
N TYR A 247 0.15 -16.21 3.82
CA TYR A 247 -0.98 -15.35 4.15
C TYR A 247 -1.47 -15.50 5.59
N LYS A 248 -0.51 -15.61 6.53
CA LYS A 248 -0.78 -15.67 7.97
C LYS A 248 -0.25 -14.44 8.69
N LEU A 249 -1.07 -13.95 9.60
CA LEU A 249 -0.75 -12.90 10.54
C LEU A 249 -0.48 -13.54 11.91
N ARG A 250 0.71 -13.34 12.46
CA ARG A 250 1.21 -14.00 13.68
C ARG A 250 1.43 -12.97 14.79
N PHE A 251 0.91 -13.26 15.98
CA PHE A 251 1.07 -12.43 17.17
C PHE A 251 1.31 -13.32 18.39
N GLY A 252 2.59 -13.47 18.76
CA GLY A 252 2.97 -14.43 19.80
C GLY A 252 2.52 -15.85 19.42
N LEU A 253 1.67 -16.46 20.25
CA LEU A 253 1.13 -17.80 20.04
C LEU A 253 -0.09 -17.86 19.10
N LEU A 254 -0.66 -16.71 18.72
CA LEU A 254 -1.83 -16.64 17.85
C LEU A 254 -1.41 -16.52 16.37
N SER A 255 -2.08 -17.27 15.50
CA SER A 255 -1.85 -17.25 14.05
C SER A 255 -3.17 -17.26 13.30
N ILE A 256 -3.41 -16.21 12.52
CA ILE A 256 -4.67 -15.97 11.81
C ILE A 256 -4.40 -16.03 10.30
N GLY A 257 -5.11 -16.90 9.59
CA GLY A 257 -5.07 -16.95 8.13
C GLY A 257 -5.87 -15.81 7.52
N ILE A 258 -5.19 -14.78 7.02
CA ILE A 258 -5.84 -13.58 6.47
C ILE A 258 -6.37 -13.79 5.05
N GLY A 259 -5.88 -14.79 4.31
CA GLY A 259 -6.32 -15.07 2.93
C GLY A 259 -7.83 -15.28 2.80
N LYS A 260 -8.48 -15.90 3.79
CA LYS A 260 -9.94 -16.01 3.85
C LYS A 260 -10.61 -14.66 4.10
N ILE A 261 -10.05 -13.86 5.01
CA ILE A 261 -10.57 -12.54 5.39
C ILE A 261 -10.59 -11.60 4.19
N VAL A 262 -9.55 -11.62 3.36
CA VAL A 262 -9.46 -10.82 2.14
C VAL A 262 -10.12 -11.49 0.92
N LYS A 263 -10.84 -12.61 1.12
CA LYS A 263 -11.55 -13.36 0.06
C LYS A 263 -10.67 -13.77 -1.13
N GLY A 264 -9.37 -14.03 -0.88
CA GLY A 264 -8.43 -14.36 -1.95
C GLY A 264 -7.93 -13.14 -2.76
N ASN A 265 -8.27 -11.92 -2.36
CA ASN A 265 -7.68 -10.70 -2.94
C ASN A 265 -6.30 -10.41 -2.35
N PRO A 266 -5.35 -9.89 -3.14
CA PRO A 266 -4.00 -9.66 -2.68
C PRO A 266 -3.98 -8.61 -1.57
N VAL A 267 -3.15 -8.83 -0.56
CA VAL A 267 -2.78 -7.73 0.33
C VAL A 267 -1.92 -6.76 -0.47
N GLN A 268 -2.11 -5.48 -0.19
CA GLN A 268 -1.45 -4.37 -0.83
C GLN A 268 -0.52 -3.66 0.13
N PHE A 269 0.57 -3.09 -0.37
CA PHE A 269 1.33 -2.06 0.33
C PHE A 269 1.16 -0.80 -0.49
N LEU A 270 0.57 0.23 0.10
CA LEU A 270 0.36 1.50 -0.59
C LEU A 270 0.82 2.67 0.25
N ILE A 271 1.26 3.71 -0.46
CA ILE A 271 1.44 5.06 0.07
C ILE A 271 0.66 6.00 -0.83
N LYS A 272 -0.17 6.87 -0.25
CA LYS A 272 -1.00 7.81 -1.00
C LYS A 272 -1.14 9.15 -0.31
N ASP A 273 -1.41 10.18 -1.10
CA ASP A 273 -1.84 11.48 -0.61
C ASP A 273 -3.36 11.46 -0.37
N ALA A 274 -3.78 11.72 0.86
CA ALA A 274 -5.18 11.76 1.25
C ALA A 274 -5.95 12.93 0.61
N GLN A 275 -5.29 14.04 0.26
CA GLN A 275 -5.93 15.19 -0.36
C GLN A 275 -6.21 14.92 -1.84
N THR A 276 -5.18 14.57 -2.61
CA THR A 276 -5.32 14.40 -4.07
C THR A 276 -5.77 13.00 -4.48
N LYS A 277 -5.67 12.02 -3.56
CA LYS A 277 -5.89 10.59 -3.82
C LYS A 277 -4.86 9.96 -4.75
N ASP A 278 -3.76 10.66 -5.03
CA ASP A 278 -2.65 10.11 -5.81
C ASP A 278 -1.88 9.08 -4.99
N TYR A 279 -1.50 7.98 -5.63
CA TYR A 279 -0.68 6.95 -5.02
C TYR A 279 0.78 7.21 -5.36
N LEU A 280 1.60 7.31 -4.32
CA LEU A 280 3.05 7.30 -4.45
C LEU A 280 3.50 5.90 -4.91
N CYS A 281 2.99 4.87 -4.25
CA CYS A 281 3.18 3.48 -4.66
C CYS A 281 1.96 2.64 -4.31
N TYR A 282 1.72 1.60 -5.10
CA TYR A 282 0.68 0.61 -4.87
C TYR A 282 1.20 -0.76 -5.33
N PHE A 283 1.65 -1.56 -4.38
CA PHE A 283 2.13 -2.92 -4.60
C PHE A 283 1.07 -3.92 -4.16
N GLN A 284 0.91 -5.00 -4.90
CA GLN A 284 0.06 -6.13 -4.54
C GLN A 284 0.91 -7.38 -4.46
N PHE A 285 0.76 -8.13 -3.38
CA PHE A 285 1.48 -9.38 -3.17
C PHE A 285 0.59 -10.54 -3.58
N TRP A 286 1.10 -11.42 -4.44
CA TRP A 286 0.39 -12.61 -4.90
C TRP A 286 1.16 -13.84 -4.45
N SER A 287 0.44 -14.85 -3.99
CA SER A 287 1.04 -16.15 -3.69
C SER A 287 0.10 -17.27 -4.10
N GLU A 288 0.68 -18.45 -4.34
CA GLU A 288 -0.10 -19.65 -4.61
C GLU A 288 -1.15 -19.90 -3.51
N ARG A 289 -0.77 -19.68 -2.24
CA ARG A 289 -1.65 -19.86 -1.09
C ARG A 289 -2.88 -18.93 -1.15
N LEU A 290 -2.69 -17.69 -1.59
CA LEU A 290 -3.80 -16.74 -1.78
C LEU A 290 -4.76 -17.23 -2.87
N LEU A 291 -4.23 -17.67 -4.01
CA LEU A 291 -5.04 -18.10 -5.15
C LEU A 291 -5.94 -19.30 -4.80
N ARG A 292 -5.46 -20.22 -3.96
CA ARG A 292 -6.28 -21.33 -3.43
C ARG A 292 -7.49 -20.84 -2.62
N PHE A 293 -7.35 -19.73 -1.87
CA PHE A 293 -8.49 -19.13 -1.17
C PHE A 293 -9.51 -18.53 -2.14
N ARG A 294 -9.04 -17.92 -3.24
CA ARG A 294 -9.91 -17.35 -4.28
C ARG A 294 -10.74 -18.43 -4.97
N GLN A 295 -10.09 -19.53 -5.39
CA GLN A 295 -10.76 -20.69 -5.99
C GLN A 295 -11.81 -21.31 -5.05
N SER A 296 -11.48 -21.41 -3.76
CA SER A 296 -12.42 -21.94 -2.75
C SER A 296 -13.63 -21.01 -2.54
N ALA A 297 -13.48 -19.71 -2.75
CA ALA A 297 -14.55 -18.73 -2.59
C ALA A 297 -15.51 -18.74 -3.80
N SER A 298 -14.99 -18.86 -5.03
CA SER A 298 -15.83 -18.91 -6.24
C SER A 298 -16.73 -20.14 -6.26
N VAL A 299 -16.22 -21.32 -5.89
CA VAL A 299 -17.02 -22.56 -5.82
C VAL A 299 -18.21 -22.41 -4.87
N LYS A 300 -18.02 -21.77 -3.72
CA LYS A 300 -19.11 -21.54 -2.75
C LYS A 300 -20.15 -20.55 -3.26
N GLN A 301 -19.74 -19.53 -4.03
CA GLN A 301 -20.66 -18.57 -4.62
C GLN A 301 -21.53 -19.22 -5.70
N HIS A 302 -20.94 -20.05 -6.56
CA HIS A 302 -21.69 -20.81 -7.57
C HIS A 302 -22.68 -21.80 -6.91
N ALA A 303 -22.23 -22.58 -5.92
CA ALA A 303 -23.11 -23.52 -5.22
C ALA A 303 -24.30 -22.84 -4.50
N ALA A 304 -24.09 -21.64 -3.94
CA ALA A 304 -25.16 -20.86 -3.31
C ALA A 304 -26.15 -20.26 -4.33
N ALA A 305 -25.67 -19.87 -5.52
CA ALA A 305 -26.53 -19.38 -6.58
C ALA A 305 -27.43 -20.49 -7.13
N GLU A 306 -26.94 -21.73 -7.25
CA GLU A 306 -27.72 -22.89 -7.73
C GLU A 306 -28.79 -23.36 -6.73
N THR A 307 -28.57 -23.19 -5.43
CA THR A 307 -29.56 -23.59 -4.39
C THR A 307 -30.66 -22.57 -4.18
N THR A 308 -30.55 -21.38 -4.76
CA THR A 308 -31.62 -20.36 -4.72
C THR A 308 -32.54 -20.60 -5.92
N GLU A 309 -33.22 -21.76 -5.95
CA GLU A 309 -34.28 -22.02 -6.94
C GLU A 309 -35.38 -20.94 -6.78
N PRO A 310 -35.82 -20.28 -7.85
CA PRO A 310 -36.90 -19.30 -7.77
C PRO A 310 -38.19 -20.04 -7.37
N ASP A 311 -38.78 -19.60 -6.26
CA ASP A 311 -40.06 -20.09 -5.76
C ASP A 311 -41.07 -20.18 -6.90
N LYS A 312 -41.72 -21.34 -7.01
CA LYS A 312 -42.74 -21.62 -8.02
C LYS A 312 -43.82 -20.53 -7.96
N PRO A 313 -44.29 -20.02 -9.12
CA PRO A 313 -45.41 -19.09 -9.14
C PRO A 313 -46.65 -19.73 -8.50
N VAL A 314 -47.28 -18.97 -7.59
CA VAL A 314 -48.56 -19.29 -6.94
C VAL A 314 -49.71 -19.16 -7.93
#